data_AF-A0ABD3PP54-F1
#
_entry.id   AF-A0ABD3PP54-F1
#
_cell.length_a   1.000
_cell.length_b   1.000
_cell.length_c   1.000
_cell.angle_alpha   90.00
_cell.angle_beta   90.00
_cell.angle_gamma   90.00
#
_symmetry.space_group_name_H-M   'P 1'
#
loop_
_entity.id
_entity.type
_entity.pdbx_description
1 polymer ?
#
loop_
_entity_poly.entity_id
_entity_poly.type
_entity_poly.pdbx_seq_one_letter_code
_entity_poly.pdbx_strand_id
1 'polypeptide(L)'
;MGKGGTATDVLDTASEHFLPGIYFTCAIQAYWQGHNERCRHYIKKSSHSTRSDKWRLPFNTFIEGMNSFRLLKRTVNGKLRSLPRNESSSKLKSIPEKAIEELKNAASHSSSNFCNKVHLLEAEQFSYHCNDNKAKESYAAAISSARSSGFIHEQGLACELAGYHFKRVNEFSSAWSFFDQAKRCYTEWGSQMKVDSVTQQLDSLSDYMPGGADGVVG
;
A
#
# COMPACT_ATOMS: atom_id res chain seq x y z
N MET A 1 54.90 -15.52 28.98
CA MET A 1 53.68 -16.34 28.77
C MET A 1 52.47 -15.41 28.76
N GLY A 2 52.11 -14.88 27.59
CA GLY A 2 50.96 -13.98 27.45
C GLY A 2 49.67 -14.80 27.31
N LYS A 3 48.72 -14.63 28.23
CA LYS A 3 47.37 -15.16 28.08
C LYS A 3 46.58 -14.17 27.22
N GLY A 4 46.47 -14.47 25.93
CA GLY A 4 45.54 -13.78 25.03
C GLY A 4 44.11 -14.21 25.38
N GLY A 5 43.38 -13.33 26.05
CA GLY A 5 41.93 -13.48 26.19
C GLY A 5 41.28 -13.09 24.86
N THR A 6 40.73 -14.07 24.16
CA THR A 6 39.77 -13.83 23.07
C THR A 6 38.49 -13.30 23.68
N ALA A 7 38.25 -11.99 23.56
CA ALA A 7 36.94 -11.41 23.78
C ALA A 7 36.00 -11.99 22.72
N THR A 8 35.13 -12.90 23.12
CA THR A 8 34.06 -13.40 22.26
C THR A 8 33.08 -12.28 22.00
N ASP A 9 32.88 -12.00 20.72
CA ASP A 9 31.99 -11.03 20.11
C ASP A 9 30.52 -11.45 20.31
N VAL A 10 30.04 -11.40 21.55
CA VAL A 10 28.68 -11.81 21.93
C VAL A 10 27.67 -10.65 21.79
N LEU A 11 28.14 -9.42 21.56
CA LEU A 11 27.30 -8.24 21.52
C LEU A 11 26.69 -7.92 20.13
N ASP A 12 27.19 -8.52 19.04
CA ASP A 12 26.74 -8.13 17.68
C ASP A 12 25.63 -9.02 17.08
N THR A 13 25.52 -10.28 17.50
CA THR A 13 24.49 -11.21 16.96
C THR A 13 23.06 -10.80 17.30
N ALA A 14 22.84 -10.19 18.47
CA ALA A 14 21.52 -9.65 18.84
C ALA A 14 21.12 -8.42 18.00
N SER A 15 22.12 -7.65 17.55
CA SER A 15 21.92 -6.46 16.71
C SER A 15 21.45 -6.88 15.31
N GLU A 16 22.07 -7.92 14.74
CA GLU A 16 21.75 -8.44 13.41
C GLU A 16 20.33 -9.03 13.30
N HIS A 17 19.79 -9.62 14.37
CA HIS A 17 18.42 -10.14 14.37
C HIS A 17 17.33 -9.07 14.61
N PHE A 18 17.67 -7.97 15.29
CA PHE A 18 16.70 -6.92 15.63
C PHE A 18 16.54 -5.87 14.52
N LEU A 19 17.63 -5.55 13.82
CA LEU A 19 17.67 -4.54 12.77
C LEU A 19 16.67 -4.79 11.62
N PRO A 20 16.51 -6.01 11.07
CA PRO A 20 15.51 -6.28 10.03
C PRO A 20 14.08 -6.04 10.50
N GLY A 21 13.78 -6.28 11.78
CA GLY A 21 12.47 -6.00 12.36
C GLY A 21 12.17 -4.51 12.45
N ILE A 22 13.16 -3.71 12.83
CA ILE A 22 13.04 -2.24 12.80
C ILE A 22 12.78 -1.78 11.37
N TYR A 23 13.58 -2.22 10.40
CA TYR A 23 13.41 -1.81 9.00
C TYR A 23 12.04 -2.21 8.44
N PHE A 24 11.51 -3.37 8.81
CA PHE A 24 10.14 -3.78 8.45
C PHE A 24 9.09 -2.80 8.97
N THR A 25 9.14 -2.45 10.26
CA THR A 25 8.20 -1.49 10.84
C THR A 25 8.35 -0.09 10.23
N CYS A 26 9.58 0.37 9.99
CA CYS A 26 9.85 1.63 9.32
C CYS A 26 9.36 1.65 7.86
N ALA A 27 9.43 0.52 7.15
CA ALA A 27 8.89 0.39 5.79
C ALA A 27 7.37 0.56 5.79
N ILE A 28 6.66 -0.15 6.68
CA ILE A 28 5.21 -0.03 6.85
C ILE A 28 4.83 1.42 7.17
N GLN A 29 5.50 2.02 8.16
CA GLN A 29 5.22 3.39 8.56
C GLN A 29 5.45 4.38 7.40
N ALA A 30 6.58 4.26 6.70
CA ALA A 30 6.90 5.11 5.55
C ALA A 30 5.87 4.96 4.42
N TYR A 31 5.37 3.74 4.18
CA TYR A 31 4.31 3.49 3.21
C TYR A 31 3.01 4.22 3.57
N TRP A 32 2.55 4.09 4.82
CA TRP A 32 1.32 4.73 5.27
C TRP A 32 1.40 6.26 5.29
N GLN A 33 2.60 6.81 5.54
CA GLN A 33 2.88 8.24 5.46
C GLN A 33 3.08 8.76 4.02
N GLY A 34 3.12 7.88 3.01
CA GLY A 34 3.37 8.27 1.61
C GLY A 34 4.84 8.64 1.30
N HIS A 35 5.77 8.28 2.18
CA HIS A 35 7.22 8.47 1.99
C HIS A 35 7.82 7.37 1.10
N ASN A 36 7.48 7.37 -0.19
CA ASN A 36 7.79 6.28 -1.12
C ASN A 36 9.28 5.91 -1.21
N GLU A 37 10.19 6.91 -1.23
CA GLU A 37 11.64 6.67 -1.29
C GLU A 37 12.18 6.03 0.00
N ARG A 38 11.71 6.51 1.17
CA ARG A 38 12.07 5.92 2.47
C ARG A 38 11.54 4.50 2.60
N CYS A 39 10.30 4.27 2.17
CA CYS A 39 9.69 2.95 2.14
C CYS A 39 10.57 1.96 1.35
N ARG A 40 10.97 2.33 0.13
CA ARG A 40 11.83 1.50 -0.72
C ARG A 40 13.20 1.24 -0.09
N HIS A 41 13.82 2.26 0.50
CA HIS A 41 15.08 2.11 1.23
C HIS A 41 14.97 1.10 2.37
N TYR A 42 13.91 1.18 3.17
CA TYR A 42 13.70 0.27 4.29
C TYR A 42 13.37 -1.16 3.86
N ILE A 43 12.60 -1.34 2.79
CA ILE A 43 12.32 -2.68 2.21
C ILE A 43 13.62 -3.37 1.79
N LYS A 44 14.50 -2.64 1.07
CA LYS A 44 15.81 -3.18 0.64
C LYS A 44 16.71 -3.54 1.82
N LYS A 45 16.63 -2.82 2.94
CA LYS A 45 17.35 -3.17 4.16
C LYS A 45 16.71 -4.35 4.90
N SER A 46 15.39 -4.47 4.86
CA SER A 46 14.64 -5.58 5.46
C SER A 46 14.83 -6.91 4.72
N SER A 47 15.28 -6.91 3.46
CA SER A 47 15.44 -8.14 2.66
C SER A 47 16.65 -8.99 3.03
N HIS A 48 17.56 -8.51 3.88
CA HIS A 48 18.75 -9.23 4.33
C HIS A 48 18.47 -10.17 5.52
N SER A 49 17.22 -10.65 5.65
CA SER A 49 16.74 -11.32 6.86
C SER A 49 16.92 -12.83 6.84
N THR A 50 17.05 -13.40 8.04
CA THR A 50 17.27 -14.83 8.27
C THR A 50 16.03 -15.69 7.99
N ARG A 51 16.19 -17.02 7.94
CA ARG A 51 15.11 -17.99 7.67
C ARG A 51 13.91 -17.89 8.63
N SER A 52 14.10 -17.33 9.83
CA SER A 52 13.05 -17.07 10.83
C SER A 52 12.12 -15.91 10.48
N ASP A 53 12.53 -15.00 9.59
CA ASP A 53 11.80 -13.76 9.29
C ASP A 53 10.91 -13.88 8.04
N LYS A 54 10.78 -15.09 7.48
CA LYS A 54 10.07 -15.34 6.21
C LYS A 54 8.61 -14.91 6.23
N TRP A 55 7.97 -14.85 7.40
CA TRP A 55 6.59 -14.37 7.53
C TRP A 55 6.42 -12.89 7.14
N ARG A 56 7.50 -12.08 7.19
CA ARG A 56 7.48 -10.66 6.79
C ARG A 56 7.51 -10.48 5.27
N LEU A 57 7.96 -11.50 4.53
CA LEU A 57 8.18 -11.40 3.09
C LEU A 57 6.90 -11.03 2.34
N PRO A 58 5.74 -11.70 2.52
CA PRO A 58 4.51 -11.33 1.83
C PRO A 58 4.10 -9.87 2.07
N PHE A 59 4.29 -9.37 3.29
CA PHE A 59 3.96 -7.97 3.63
C PHE A 59 4.92 -6.99 2.95
N ASN A 60 6.22 -7.27 2.97
CA ASN A 60 7.22 -6.46 2.25
C ASN A 60 6.94 -6.46 0.74
N THR A 61 6.70 -7.62 0.15
CA THR A 61 6.35 -7.80 -1.26
C THR A 61 5.11 -6.99 -1.63
N PHE A 62 4.06 -7.05 -0.81
CA PHE A 62 2.85 -6.24 -0.99
C PHE A 62 3.16 -4.74 -0.99
N ILE A 63 3.85 -4.27 0.04
CA ILE A 63 4.18 -2.84 0.19
C ILE A 63 5.07 -2.36 -0.95
N GLU A 64 6.04 -3.18 -1.38
CA GLU A 64 6.93 -2.86 -2.50
C GLU A 64 6.15 -2.72 -3.81
N GLY A 65 5.25 -3.66 -4.11
CA GLY A 65 4.38 -3.61 -5.29
C GLY A 65 3.50 -2.36 -5.30
N MET A 66 2.84 -2.06 -4.19
CA MET A 66 1.99 -0.87 -4.06
C MET A 66 2.79 0.43 -4.16
N ASN A 67 3.97 0.49 -3.53
CA ASN A 67 4.85 1.65 -3.58
C ASN A 67 5.37 1.89 -5.02
N SER A 68 5.65 0.83 -5.76
CA SER A 68 6.01 0.90 -7.17
C SER A 68 4.90 1.54 -8.01
N PHE A 69 3.64 1.12 -7.85
CA PHE A 69 2.51 1.76 -8.53
C PHE A 69 2.37 3.26 -8.21
N ARG A 70 2.56 3.65 -6.94
CA ARG A 70 2.55 5.06 -6.54
C ARG A 70 3.64 5.87 -7.26
N LEU A 71 4.83 5.31 -7.40
CA LEU A 71 5.95 5.94 -8.12
C LEU A 71 5.69 6.01 -9.64
N LEU A 72 5.17 4.95 -10.24
CA LEU A 72 4.80 4.89 -11.66
C LEU A 72 3.73 5.95 -12.00
N LYS A 73 2.64 6.01 -11.22
CA LYS A 73 1.55 7.00 -11.43
C LYS A 73 2.02 8.45 -11.23
N ARG A 74 2.95 8.70 -10.31
CA ARG A 74 3.57 10.03 -10.14
C ARG A 74 4.37 10.47 -11.37
N THR A 75 5.03 9.52 -12.02
CA THR A 75 5.83 9.77 -13.22
C THR A 75 4.94 10.16 -14.40
N VAL A 76 3.76 9.54 -14.52
CA VAL A 76 2.78 9.86 -15.58
C VAL A 76 2.14 11.24 -15.39
N ASN A 77 1.90 11.67 -14.15
CA ASN A 77 1.23 12.94 -13.84
C ASN A 77 2.15 14.18 -13.86
N GLY A 78 3.35 14.10 -14.43
CA GLY A 78 4.23 15.26 -14.71
C GLY A 78 4.84 16.01 -13.52
N LYS A 79 4.54 15.62 -12.27
CA LYS A 79 5.04 16.30 -11.06
C LYS A 79 6.33 15.65 -10.55
N LEU A 80 7.44 15.87 -11.26
CA LEU A 80 8.73 15.25 -10.92
C LEU A 80 9.52 16.07 -9.89
N ARG A 81 9.75 15.47 -8.70
CA ARG A 81 11.01 15.61 -7.98
C ARG A 81 11.73 14.29 -8.25
N SER A 82 12.73 14.33 -9.14
CA SER A 82 13.51 13.23 -9.72
C SER A 82 13.34 11.84 -9.09
N LEU A 83 12.91 10.85 -9.88
CA LEU A 83 13.27 9.45 -9.63
C LEU A 83 14.80 9.39 -9.46
N PRO A 84 15.34 8.60 -8.51
CA PRO A 84 16.78 8.40 -8.45
C PRO A 84 17.27 7.92 -9.82
N ARG A 85 18.19 8.69 -10.41
CA ARG A 85 18.70 8.66 -11.80
C ARG A 85 19.19 7.29 -12.31
N ASN A 86 19.21 6.27 -11.47
CA ASN A 86 19.82 4.96 -11.69
C ASN A 86 18.83 3.79 -11.84
N GLU A 87 17.51 4.02 -11.82
CA GLU A 87 16.55 2.94 -12.09
C GLU A 87 15.69 3.16 -13.33
N SER A 88 15.85 2.23 -14.27
CA SER A 88 15.07 2.13 -15.49
C SER A 88 13.59 1.91 -15.15
N SER A 89 12.69 2.67 -15.77
CA SER A 89 11.22 2.52 -15.68
C SER A 89 10.77 1.06 -15.88
N SER A 90 11.50 0.28 -16.68
CA SER A 90 11.26 -1.16 -16.89
C SER A 90 11.35 -2.00 -15.61
N LYS A 91 12.33 -1.75 -14.73
CA LYS A 91 12.48 -2.50 -13.47
C LYS A 91 11.29 -2.23 -12.55
N LEU A 92 10.89 -0.96 -12.43
CA LEU A 92 9.78 -0.54 -11.59
C LEU A 92 8.45 -1.18 -12.02
N LYS A 93 8.22 -1.30 -13.34
CA LYS A 93 7.05 -1.99 -13.91
C LYS A 93 7.00 -3.50 -13.59
N SER A 94 8.15 -4.16 -13.51
CA SER A 94 8.22 -5.61 -13.20
C SER A 94 7.99 -5.95 -11.72
N ILE A 95 8.14 -4.98 -10.82
CA ILE A 95 8.02 -5.22 -9.36
C ILE A 95 6.60 -5.66 -8.99
N PRO A 96 5.52 -4.95 -9.39
CA PRO A 96 4.17 -5.38 -9.09
C PRO A 96 3.79 -6.74 -9.67
N GLU A 97 4.27 -7.06 -10.88
CA GLU A 97 3.99 -8.36 -11.52
C GLU A 97 4.54 -9.51 -10.67
N LYS A 98 5.80 -9.43 -10.26
CA LYS A 98 6.42 -10.40 -9.34
C LYS A 98 5.72 -10.44 -7.99
N ALA A 99 5.34 -9.27 -7.46
CA ALA A 99 4.64 -9.19 -6.19
C ALA A 99 3.29 -9.92 -6.22
N ILE A 100 2.54 -9.82 -7.31
CA ILE A 100 1.30 -10.56 -7.52
C ILE A 100 1.55 -12.07 -7.53
N GLU A 101 2.58 -12.54 -8.25
CA GLU A 101 2.92 -13.98 -8.32
C GLU A 101 3.29 -14.54 -6.93
N GLU A 102 4.17 -13.85 -6.20
CA GLU A 102 4.58 -14.25 -4.86
C GLU A 102 3.41 -14.27 -3.87
N LEU A 103 2.53 -13.26 -3.92
CA LEU A 103 1.36 -13.19 -3.05
C LEU A 103 0.28 -14.19 -3.42
N LYS A 104 0.14 -14.57 -4.69
CA LYS A 104 -0.73 -15.69 -5.11
C LYS A 104 -0.26 -17.01 -4.51
N ASN A 105 1.05 -17.25 -4.52
CA ASN A 105 1.63 -18.41 -3.84
C ASN A 105 1.34 -18.36 -2.34
N ALA A 106 1.50 -17.21 -1.68
CA ALA A 106 1.15 -17.06 -0.27
C ALA A 106 -0.35 -17.28 0.00
N ALA A 107 -1.22 -16.78 -0.88
CA ALA A 107 -2.67 -16.95 -0.78
C ALA A 107 -3.12 -18.41 -0.97
N SER A 108 -2.39 -19.22 -1.75
CA SER A 108 -2.63 -20.66 -1.84
C SER A 108 -2.46 -21.39 -0.50
N HIS A 109 -1.64 -20.83 0.39
CA HIS A 109 -1.43 -21.36 1.74
C HIS A 109 -2.36 -20.73 2.78
N SER A 110 -2.73 -19.45 2.62
CA SER A 110 -3.67 -18.76 3.51
C SER A 110 -4.45 -17.67 2.77
N SER A 111 -5.60 -18.07 2.23
CA SER A 111 -6.48 -17.19 1.45
C SER A 111 -6.94 -15.98 2.27
N SER A 112 -7.39 -16.19 3.52
CA SER A 112 -7.89 -15.10 4.37
C SER A 112 -6.86 -14.01 4.63
N ASN A 113 -5.56 -14.35 4.65
CA ASN A 113 -4.50 -13.42 5.00
C ASN A 113 -3.96 -12.61 3.81
N PHE A 114 -4.06 -13.17 2.59
CA PHE A 114 -3.34 -12.66 1.43
C PHE A 114 -4.21 -12.39 0.19
N CYS A 115 -5.40 -12.97 0.06
CA CYS A 115 -6.25 -12.75 -1.13
C CYS A 115 -6.59 -11.28 -1.36
N ASN A 116 -6.89 -10.54 -0.29
CA ASN A 116 -7.21 -9.13 -0.41
C ASN A 116 -6.03 -8.29 -0.95
N LYS A 117 -4.79 -8.65 -0.60
CA LYS A 117 -3.56 -8.02 -1.10
C LYS A 117 -3.31 -8.32 -2.57
N VAL A 118 -3.55 -9.58 -2.99
CA VAL A 118 -3.47 -9.99 -4.40
C VAL A 118 -4.47 -9.17 -5.23
N HIS A 119 -5.74 -9.16 -4.83
CA HIS A 119 -6.79 -8.42 -5.54
C HIS A 119 -6.49 -6.92 -5.61
N LEU A 120 -5.93 -6.34 -4.55
CA LEU A 120 -5.62 -4.92 -4.54
C LEU A 120 -4.45 -4.56 -5.49
N LEU A 121 -3.42 -5.41 -5.56
CA LEU A 121 -2.33 -5.23 -6.54
C LEU A 121 -2.83 -5.42 -7.98
N GLU A 122 -3.68 -6.41 -8.23
CA GLU A 122 -4.30 -6.63 -9.53
C GLU A 122 -5.20 -5.44 -9.93
N ALA A 123 -5.97 -4.89 -8.98
CA ALA A 123 -6.78 -3.70 -9.21
C ALA A 123 -5.93 -2.50 -9.63
N GLU A 124 -4.79 -2.28 -8.96
CA GLU A 124 -3.86 -1.21 -9.31
C GLU A 124 -3.15 -1.45 -10.64
N GLN A 125 -2.86 -2.70 -10.99
CA GLN A 125 -2.33 -3.08 -12.30
C GLN A 125 -3.34 -2.76 -13.42
N PHE A 126 -4.57 -3.23 -13.30
CA PHE A 126 -5.62 -2.95 -14.28
C PHE A 126 -5.92 -1.45 -14.37
N SER A 127 -5.96 -0.77 -13.22
CA SER A 127 -6.11 0.68 -13.15
C SER A 127 -4.96 1.39 -13.87
N TYR A 128 -3.71 0.96 -13.72
CA TYR A 128 -2.56 1.54 -14.41
C TYR A 128 -2.61 1.30 -15.94
N HIS A 129 -3.15 0.17 -16.37
CA HIS A 129 -3.33 -0.17 -17.79
C HIS A 129 -4.65 0.33 -18.41
N CYS A 130 -5.41 1.17 -17.70
CA CYS A 130 -6.71 1.69 -18.14
C CYS A 130 -7.73 0.58 -18.49
N ASN A 131 -7.66 -0.57 -17.83
CA ASN A 131 -8.68 -1.62 -17.93
C ASN A 131 -9.69 -1.45 -16.80
N ASP A 132 -10.60 -0.50 -16.97
CA ASP A 132 -11.46 -0.01 -15.87
C ASP A 132 -12.41 -1.10 -15.35
N ASN A 133 -12.98 -1.93 -16.22
CA ASN A 133 -13.89 -3.01 -15.81
C ASN A 133 -13.20 -3.99 -14.85
N LYS A 134 -12.02 -4.50 -15.23
CA LYS A 134 -11.24 -5.42 -14.37
C LYS A 134 -10.73 -4.74 -13.11
N ALA A 135 -10.39 -3.45 -13.20
CA ALA A 135 -9.98 -2.68 -12.03
C ALA A 135 -11.13 -2.60 -11.00
N LYS A 136 -12.35 -2.25 -11.44
CA LYS A 136 -13.54 -2.18 -10.57
C LYS A 136 -13.85 -3.52 -9.90
N GLU A 137 -13.85 -4.61 -10.67
CA GLU A 137 -14.08 -5.96 -10.15
C GLU A 137 -13.01 -6.34 -9.10
N SER A 138 -11.74 -6.08 -9.40
CA SER A 138 -10.64 -6.40 -8.50
C SER A 138 -10.67 -5.55 -7.22
N TYR A 139 -11.06 -4.27 -7.31
CA TYR A 139 -11.28 -3.41 -6.14
C TYR A 139 -12.41 -3.94 -5.26
N ALA A 140 -13.55 -4.31 -5.85
CA ALA A 140 -14.67 -4.89 -5.11
C ALA A 140 -14.26 -6.20 -4.41
N ALA A 141 -13.48 -7.05 -5.09
CA ALA A 141 -12.94 -8.28 -4.51
C ALA A 141 -11.97 -8.00 -3.34
N ALA A 142 -11.07 -7.02 -3.49
CA ALA A 142 -10.14 -6.61 -2.44
C ALA A 142 -10.87 -6.09 -1.18
N ILE A 143 -11.87 -5.23 -1.36
CA ILE A 143 -12.68 -4.67 -0.27
C ILE A 143 -13.45 -5.78 0.44
N SER A 144 -14.10 -6.67 -0.33
CA SER A 144 -14.89 -7.77 0.22
C SER A 144 -14.02 -8.77 0.99
N SER A 145 -12.85 -9.13 0.43
CA SER A 145 -11.91 -10.04 1.09
C SER A 145 -11.32 -9.43 2.37
N ALA A 146 -10.92 -8.15 2.34
CA ALA A 146 -10.41 -7.47 3.54
C ALA A 146 -11.46 -7.39 4.66
N ARG A 147 -12.72 -7.11 4.29
CA ARG A 147 -13.85 -7.07 5.22
C ARG A 147 -14.11 -8.42 5.86
N SER A 148 -14.20 -9.48 5.07
CA SER A 148 -14.46 -10.84 5.56
C SER A 148 -13.35 -11.35 6.50
N SER A 149 -12.10 -10.92 6.26
CA SER A 149 -10.96 -11.26 7.12
C SER A 149 -10.78 -10.32 8.32
N GLY A 150 -11.59 -9.27 8.47
CA GLY A 150 -11.50 -8.31 9.57
C GLY A 150 -10.32 -7.33 9.48
N PHE A 151 -9.69 -7.17 8.32
CA PHE A 151 -8.58 -6.24 8.12
C PHE A 151 -9.08 -4.83 7.78
N ILE A 152 -9.62 -4.12 8.77
CA ILE A 152 -10.28 -2.82 8.58
C ILE A 152 -9.37 -1.77 7.90
N HIS A 153 -8.09 -1.73 8.25
CA HIS A 153 -7.13 -0.80 7.65
C HIS A 153 -6.83 -1.13 6.18
N GLU A 154 -6.81 -2.41 5.82
CA GLU A 154 -6.63 -2.86 4.44
C GLU A 154 -7.91 -2.66 3.62
N GLN A 155 -9.09 -2.82 4.22
CA GLN A 155 -10.36 -2.42 3.62
C GLN A 155 -10.35 -0.92 3.32
N GLY A 156 -9.94 -0.09 4.29
CA GLY A 156 -9.81 1.35 4.11
C GLY A 156 -8.88 1.72 2.97
N LEU A 157 -7.73 1.04 2.85
CA LEU A 157 -6.79 1.22 1.74
C LEU A 157 -7.38 0.84 0.39
N ALA A 158 -8.09 -0.29 0.31
CA ALA A 158 -8.75 -0.71 -0.91
C ALA A 158 -9.83 0.29 -1.35
N CYS A 159 -10.63 0.78 -0.40
CA CYS A 159 -11.62 1.84 -0.65
C CYS A 159 -10.95 3.15 -1.11
N GLU A 160 -9.88 3.60 -0.45
CA GLU A 160 -9.20 4.84 -0.84
C GLU A 160 -8.66 4.76 -2.27
N LEU A 161 -8.04 3.64 -2.65
CA LEU A 161 -7.47 3.45 -3.97
C LEU A 161 -8.56 3.30 -5.04
N ALA A 162 -9.66 2.63 -4.73
CA ALA A 162 -10.86 2.63 -5.58
C ALA A 162 -11.34 4.08 -5.80
N GLY A 163 -11.44 4.89 -4.73
CA GLY A 163 -11.82 6.30 -4.80
C GLY A 163 -10.94 7.09 -5.78
N TYR A 164 -9.62 6.92 -5.71
CA TYR A 164 -8.71 7.55 -6.68
C TYR A 164 -8.90 7.06 -8.12
N HIS A 165 -9.16 5.76 -8.31
CA HIS A 165 -9.46 5.20 -9.63
C HIS A 165 -10.74 5.82 -10.23
N PHE A 166 -11.85 5.82 -9.48
CA PHE A 166 -13.12 6.41 -9.91
C PHE A 166 -13.01 7.91 -10.18
N LYS A 167 -12.26 8.65 -9.35
CA LYS A 167 -11.96 10.07 -9.58
C LYS A 167 -11.23 10.29 -10.89
N ARG A 168 -10.27 9.43 -11.25
CA ARG A 168 -9.50 9.52 -12.50
C ARG A 168 -10.34 9.22 -13.73
N VAL A 169 -11.32 8.31 -13.65
CA VAL A 169 -12.25 8.02 -14.76
C VAL A 169 -13.49 8.94 -14.76
N ASN A 170 -13.48 10.02 -13.97
CA ASN A 170 -14.54 11.02 -13.83
C ASN A 170 -15.88 10.49 -13.30
N GLU A 171 -15.88 9.38 -12.57
CA GLU A 171 -17.05 8.85 -11.87
C GLU A 171 -17.06 9.38 -10.42
N PHE A 172 -17.32 10.68 -10.26
CA PHE A 172 -17.14 11.39 -8.99
C PHE A 172 -18.07 10.91 -7.85
N SER A 173 -19.32 10.54 -8.15
CA SER A 173 -20.23 10.00 -7.12
C SER A 173 -19.72 8.69 -6.53
N SER A 174 -19.21 7.80 -7.39
CA SER A 174 -18.56 6.55 -6.97
C SER A 174 -17.29 6.85 -6.17
N ALA A 175 -16.47 7.78 -6.65
CA ALA A 175 -15.24 8.19 -5.97
C ALA A 175 -15.52 8.68 -4.54
N TRP A 176 -16.51 9.55 -4.39
CA TRP A 176 -16.91 10.06 -3.07
C TRP A 176 -17.38 8.94 -2.14
N SER A 177 -18.23 8.02 -2.62
CA SER A 177 -18.71 6.88 -1.83
C SER A 177 -17.56 6.00 -1.32
N PHE A 178 -16.55 5.75 -2.16
CA PHE A 178 -15.37 4.99 -1.75
C PHE A 178 -14.47 5.75 -0.77
N PHE A 179 -14.30 7.07 -0.94
CA PHE A 179 -13.57 7.88 0.04
C PHE A 179 -14.31 7.95 1.39
N ASP A 180 -15.63 8.06 1.40
CA ASP A 180 -16.42 8.06 2.64
C ASP A 180 -16.29 6.71 3.37
N GLN A 181 -16.36 5.59 2.64
CA GLN A 181 -16.08 4.27 3.19
C GLN A 181 -14.65 4.15 3.74
N ALA A 182 -13.64 4.68 3.03
CA ALA A 182 -12.26 4.69 3.50
C ALA A 182 -12.11 5.50 4.79
N LYS A 183 -12.76 6.67 4.89
CA LYS A 183 -12.78 7.51 6.08
C LYS A 183 -13.33 6.76 7.29
N ARG A 184 -14.45 6.04 7.13
CA ARG A 184 -15.03 5.20 8.20
C ARG A 184 -14.06 4.13 8.67
N CYS A 185 -13.45 3.39 7.73
CA CYS A 185 -12.47 2.36 8.06
C CYS A 185 -11.26 2.93 8.82
N TYR A 186 -10.75 4.10 8.41
CA TYR A 186 -9.61 4.73 9.09
C TYR A 186 -9.95 5.36 10.43
N THR A 187 -11.20 5.80 10.59
CA THR A 187 -11.72 6.25 11.89
C THR A 187 -11.78 5.09 12.87
N GLU A 188 -12.34 3.96 12.45
CA GLU A 188 -12.40 2.74 13.26
C GLU A 188 -11.01 2.17 13.57
N TRP A 189 -10.09 2.22 12.59
CA TRP A 189 -8.70 1.82 12.80
C TRP A 189 -7.93 2.78 13.73
N GLY A 190 -8.39 4.01 13.92
CA GLY A 190 -7.74 5.02 14.77
C GLY A 190 -6.62 5.81 14.10
N SER A 191 -6.60 5.91 12.76
CA SER A 191 -5.57 6.65 12.02
C SER A 191 -6.02 8.05 11.60
N GLN A 192 -5.82 9.04 12.48
CA GLN A 192 -6.20 10.43 12.20
C GLN A 192 -5.55 10.99 10.93
N MET A 193 -4.27 10.70 10.71
CA MET A 193 -3.54 11.11 9.49
C MET A 193 -4.26 10.65 8.20
N LYS A 194 -4.78 9.42 8.19
CA LYS A 194 -5.50 8.88 7.03
C LYS A 194 -6.92 9.43 6.93
N VAL A 195 -7.60 9.67 8.05
CA VAL A 195 -8.89 10.36 8.10
C VAL A 195 -8.79 11.76 7.50
N ASP A 196 -7.79 12.55 7.89
CA ASP A 196 -7.56 13.90 7.39
C ASP A 196 -7.25 13.88 5.89
N SER A 197 -6.36 12.97 5.48
CA SER A 197 -5.98 12.78 4.07
C SER A 197 -7.17 12.45 3.17
N VAL A 198 -8.08 11.59 3.62
CA VAL A 198 -9.27 11.19 2.85
C VAL A 198 -10.35 12.26 2.91
N THR A 199 -10.47 12.98 4.04
CA THR A 199 -11.41 14.12 4.16
C THR A 199 -11.08 15.21 3.16
N GLN A 200 -9.81 15.53 2.96
CA GLN A 200 -9.39 16.46 1.89
C GLN A 200 -9.82 16.00 0.48
N GLN A 201 -9.85 14.69 0.22
CA GLN A 201 -10.35 14.17 -1.05
C GLN A 201 -11.87 14.31 -1.16
N LEU A 202 -12.62 14.07 -0.08
CA LEU A 202 -14.07 14.27 -0.02
C LEU A 202 -14.45 15.73 -0.24
N ASP A 203 -13.75 16.66 0.41
CA ASP A 203 -13.96 18.10 0.26
C ASP A 203 -13.69 18.54 -1.19
N SER A 204 -12.68 17.97 -1.85
CA SER A 204 -12.41 18.24 -3.27
C SER A 204 -13.48 17.72 -4.23
N LEU A 205 -14.42 16.89 -3.75
CA LEU A 205 -15.48 16.26 -4.52
C LEU A 205 -16.89 16.70 -4.08
N SER A 206 -17.01 17.63 -3.11
CA SER A 206 -18.29 18.07 -2.58
C SER A 206 -19.24 18.60 -3.66
N ASP A 207 -18.68 19.24 -4.68
CA ASP A 207 -19.43 19.89 -5.75
C ASP A 207 -20.10 18.88 -6.71
N TYR A 208 -19.72 17.59 -6.63
CA TYR A 208 -20.16 16.52 -7.54
C TYR A 208 -21.06 15.48 -6.86
N MET A 209 -21.58 15.81 -5.67
CA MET A 209 -22.43 14.92 -4.89
C MET A 209 -23.86 14.82 -5.44
N PRO A 210 -24.45 13.60 -5.51
CA PRO A 210 -25.87 13.47 -5.75
C PRO A 210 -26.69 13.87 -4.50
N GLY A 211 -27.04 15.16 -4.40
CA GLY A 211 -28.06 15.76 -3.51
C GLY A 211 -27.55 16.33 -2.18
N GLY A 212 -27.74 17.61 -1.82
CA GLY A 212 -28.40 18.74 -2.48
C GLY A 212 -28.17 20.02 -1.70
N ALA A 213 -27.86 21.11 -2.40
CA ALA A 213 -27.92 22.48 -1.91
C ALA A 213 -28.65 23.34 -2.95
N ASP A 214 -29.89 22.95 -3.25
CA ASP A 214 -30.86 23.82 -3.91
C ASP A 214 -32.00 24.13 -2.92
N GLY A 215 -32.04 25.39 -2.50
CA GLY A 215 -33.24 26.16 -2.16
C GLY A 215 -34.23 25.60 -1.14
N VAL A 216 -34.06 25.98 0.13
CA VAL A 216 -35.22 26.30 0.98
C VAL A 216 -35.19 27.81 1.21
N VAL A 217 -35.94 28.53 0.38
CA VAL A 217 -36.48 29.84 0.73
C VAL A 217 -37.62 29.58 1.71
N GLY A 218 -37.47 30.08 2.93
CA GLY A 218 -38.49 30.20 3.95
C GLY A 218 -38.23 31.45 4.76
#